data_AF-Q9TX19-F1
#
_entry.id   AF-Q9TX19-F1
#
_cell.length_a   1.000
_cell.length_b   1.000
_cell.length_c   1.000
_cell.angle_alpha   90.00
_cell.angle_beta   90.00
_cell.angle_gamma   90.00
#
_symmetry.space_group_name_H-M   'P 1'
#
loop_
_entity.id
_entity.type
_entity.pdbx_description
1 polymer ?
#
loop_
_entity_poly.entity_id
_entity_poly.type
_entity_poly.pdbx_seq_one_letter_code
_entity_poly.pdbx_strand_id
1 'polypeptide(L)' 'RAANILVGGGGAVKVADFGLARLLEDSSMHDNDESIYNAREDAKFPIKWTAPEAAFKRRFSIKS' A
#
# COMPACT_ATOMS: atom_id res chain seq x y z
N ARG A 1 8.25 -3.19 1.11
CA ARG A 1 9.28 -4.25 0.88
C ARG A 1 10.68 -3.64 0.87
N ALA A 2 11.71 -4.37 1.32
CA ALA A 2 13.10 -3.86 1.36
C ALA A 2 13.67 -3.46 -0.01
N ALA A 3 13.24 -4.13 -1.08
CA ALA A 3 13.66 -3.81 -2.45
C ALA A 3 13.26 -2.40 -2.92
N ASN A 4 12.32 -1.73 -2.23
CA ASN A 4 11.86 -0.38 -2.57
C ASN A 4 12.56 0.70 -1.73
N ILE A 5 13.64 0.33 -1.04
CA ILE A 5 14.40 1.22 -0.16
C ILE A 5 15.76 1.47 -0.79
N LEU A 6 16.02 2.73 -1.16
CA LEU A 6 17.30 3.19 -1.70
C LEU A 6 18.17 3.73 -0.57
N VAL A 7 19.39 3.22 -0.44
CA VAL A 7 20.37 3.66 0.57
C VAL A 7 21.42 4.55 -0.10
N GLY A 8 21.59 5.76 0.45
CA GLY A 8 22.59 6.74 0.02
C GLY A 8 23.73 6.91 1.03
N GLY A 9 24.63 7.86 0.76
CA GLY A 9 25.73 8.19 1.66
C GLY A 9 25.23 8.75 3.01
N GLY A 10 26.05 8.58 4.07
CA GLY A 10 25.74 9.09 5.41
C GLY A 10 24.54 8.42 6.09
N GLY A 11 24.15 7.21 5.66
CA GLY A 11 22.99 6.50 6.22
C GLY A 11 21.64 7.05 5.76
N ALA A 12 21.61 7.89 4.73
CA ALA A 12 20.36 8.41 4.17
C ALA A 12 19.56 7.30 3.47
N VAL A 13 18.24 7.29 3.66
CA VAL A 13 17.34 6.28 3.10
C VAL A 13 16.14 6.95 2.41
N LYS A 14 15.76 6.47 1.21
CA LYS A 14 14.62 6.98 0.43
C LYS A 14 13.72 5.84 -0.03
N VAL A 15 12.40 6.04 0.04
CA VAL A 15 11.41 5.11 -0.51
C VAL A 15 11.26 5.36 -2.01
N ALA A 16 11.24 4.29 -2.79
CA ALA A 16 11.08 4.29 -4.24
C ALA A 16 9.94 3.35 -4.69
N ASP A 17 9.67 3.31 -5.99
CA ASP A 17 8.66 2.42 -6.61
C ASP A 17 7.23 2.68 -6.08
N PHE A 18 6.71 3.87 -6.41
CA PHE A 18 5.34 4.30 -6.13
C PHE A 18 4.32 3.82 -7.17
N GLY A 19 4.67 2.85 -8.04
CA GLY A 19 3.78 2.39 -9.13
C GLY A 19 2.46 1.78 -8.65
N LEU A 20 2.39 1.41 -7.36
CA LEU A 20 1.19 0.92 -6.69
C LEU A 20 0.61 1.92 -5.68
N ALA A 21 1.25 3.08 -5.49
CA ALA A 21 0.77 4.10 -4.56
C ALA A 21 -0.46 4.81 -5.13
N ARG A 22 -1.45 5.07 -4.28
CA ARG A 22 -2.63 5.89 -4.62
C ARG A 22 -2.93 6.83 -3.47
N LEU A 23 -3.40 8.04 -3.81
CA LEU A 23 -3.93 8.98 -2.85
C LEU A 23 -5.23 8.40 -2.27
N LEU A 24 -5.25 8.16 -0.97
CA LEU A 24 -6.47 7.90 -0.22
C LEU A 24 -7.02 9.27 0.15
N GLU A 25 -7.93 9.81 -0.65
CA GLU A 25 -8.55 11.09 -0.38
C GLU A 25 -9.63 10.89 0.70
N ASP A 26 -9.43 11.50 1.86
CA ASP A 26 -10.32 11.48 3.01
C ASP A 26 -11.58 12.30 2.69
N SER A 27 -12.55 11.73 1.97
CA SER A 27 -13.81 12.41 1.64
C SER A 27 -14.89 11.44 1.17
N SER A 28 -15.96 11.32 1.95
CA SER A 28 -17.28 10.78 1.60
C SER A 28 -17.44 9.25 1.44
N MET A 29 -17.73 8.56 2.55
CA MET A 29 -19.11 8.14 2.85
C MET A 29 -19.18 7.40 4.20
N HIS A 30 -20.35 7.53 4.82
CA HIS A 30 -20.86 6.93 6.05
C HIS A 30 -20.22 5.60 6.48
N ASP A 31 -20.05 5.46 7.79
CA ASP A 31 -19.80 4.23 8.55
C ASP A 31 -18.35 3.67 8.58
N ASN A 32 -17.60 4.12 9.60
CA ASN A 32 -16.75 3.31 10.48
C ASN A 32 -15.60 2.44 9.89
N ASP A 33 -15.31 2.45 8.59
CA ASP A 33 -14.27 1.59 7.99
C ASP A 33 -13.16 2.47 7.38
N GLU A 34 -12.08 2.66 8.14
CA GLU A 34 -10.93 3.52 7.82
C GLU A 34 -10.41 3.33 6.37
N SER A 35 -10.64 4.31 5.48
CA SER A 35 -9.82 4.56 4.27
C SER A 35 -9.47 3.33 3.41
N ILE A 36 -10.46 2.49 3.09
CA ILE A 36 -10.21 1.22 2.40
C ILE A 36 -10.30 1.34 0.88
N TYR A 37 -9.22 0.98 0.20
CA TYR A 37 -9.19 0.84 -1.26
C TYR A 37 -9.38 -0.62 -1.71
N ASN A 38 -10.21 -0.86 -2.74
CA ASN A 38 -10.41 -2.17 -3.39
C ASN A 38 -9.62 -2.28 -4.71
N ALA A 39 -8.64 -3.19 -4.79
CA ALA A 39 -7.81 -3.34 -5.99
C ALA A 39 -8.42 -4.22 -7.10
N ARG A 40 -8.06 -3.92 -8.37
CA ARG A 40 -8.51 -4.64 -9.58
C ARG A 40 -7.93 -6.06 -9.68
N GLU A 41 -8.70 -6.97 -10.29
CA GLU A 41 -8.46 -8.42 -10.33
C GLU A 41 -7.10 -8.86 -10.92
N ASP A 42 -6.54 -8.09 -11.84
CA ASP A 42 -5.40 -8.54 -12.68
C ASP A 42 -4.02 -8.00 -12.25
N ALA A 43 -3.93 -7.30 -11.13
CA ALA A 43 -2.65 -6.76 -10.67
C ALA A 43 -1.78 -7.84 -10.01
N LYS A 44 -0.52 -7.96 -10.44
CA LYS A 44 0.47 -8.84 -9.80
C LYS A 44 0.94 -8.21 -8.49
N PHE A 45 0.45 -8.73 -7.37
CA PHE A 45 0.80 -8.22 -6.04
C PHE A 45 1.99 -8.96 -5.41
N PRO A 46 2.82 -8.26 -4.62
CA PRO A 46 3.84 -8.90 -3.80
C PRO A 46 3.20 -9.58 -2.58
N ILE A 47 2.60 -10.76 -2.78
CA ILE A 47 1.80 -11.50 -1.76
C ILE A 47 2.56 -11.69 -0.45
N LYS A 48 3.86 -11.99 -0.48
CA LYS A 48 4.68 -12.22 0.72
C LYS A 48 4.83 -10.97 1.62
N TRP A 49 4.51 -9.79 1.10
CA TRP A 49 4.60 -8.50 1.79
C TRP A 49 3.27 -7.75 1.80
N THR A 50 2.18 -8.44 1.49
CA THR A 50 0.83 -7.88 1.54
C THR A 50 0.18 -8.36 2.83
N ALA A 51 -0.36 -7.44 3.64
CA ALA A 51 -1.09 -7.80 4.85
C ALA A 51 -2.25 -8.78 4.53
N PRO A 52 -2.61 -9.71 5.42
CA PRO A 52 -3.59 -10.75 5.11
C PRO A 52 -4.96 -10.19 4.70
N GLU A 53 -5.42 -9.12 5.35
CA GLU A 53 -6.66 -8.43 4.97
C GLU A 53 -6.60 -7.81 3.58
N ALA A 54 -5.44 -7.28 3.17
CA ALA A 54 -5.20 -6.74 1.83
C ALA A 54 -5.04 -7.86 0.79
N ALA A 55 -4.50 -9.02 1.17
CA ALA A 55 -4.33 -10.16 0.27
C ALA A 55 -5.67 -10.86 -0.03
N PHE A 56 -6.51 -11.06 0.99
CA PHE A 56 -7.77 -11.80 0.86
C PHE A 56 -8.95 -10.91 0.47
N LYS A 57 -9.02 -9.69 0.99
CA LYS A 57 -10.15 -8.78 0.75
C LYS A 57 -9.81 -7.67 -0.25
N ARG A 58 -8.57 -7.60 -0.73
CA ARG A 58 -8.05 -6.52 -1.58
C ARG A 58 -8.26 -5.13 -0.98
N ARG A 59 -8.36 -5.05 0.35
CA ARG A 59 -8.59 -3.85 1.14
C ARG A 59 -7.25 -3.31 1.61
N PHE A 60 -6.83 -2.18 1.04
CA PHE A 60 -5.56 -1.54 1.40
C PHE A 60 -5.84 -0.32 2.27
N SER A 61 -5.09 -0.19 3.36
CA SER A 61 -5.12 0.95 4.27
C SER A 61 -3.69 1.44 4.52
N ILE A 62 -3.54 2.60 5.17
CA ILE A 62 -2.23 3.12 5.60
C ILE A 62 -1.54 2.17 6.59
N LYS A 63 -2.30 1.32 7.31
CA LYS A 63 -1.78 0.39 8.31
C LYS A 63 -1.31 -0.96 7.73
N SER A 64 -1.55 -1.22 6.44
CA SER A 64 -1.31 -2.51 5.78
C SER A 64 0.04 -2.61 5.05
#